data_AF-A0A8H3B2V1-F1
#
_entry.id   AF-A0A8H3B2V1-F1
#
_cell.length_a   1.000
_cell.length_b   1.000
_cell.length_c   1.000
_cell.angle_alpha   90.00
_cell.angle_beta   90.00
_cell.angle_gamma   90.00
#
_symmetry.space_group_name_H-M   'P 1'
#
loop_
_entity.id
_entity.type
_entity.pdbx_description
1 polymer ?
#
loop_
_entity_poly.entity_id
_entity_poly.type
_entity_poly.pdbx_seq_one_letter_code
_entity_poly.pdbx_strand_id
1 'polypeptide(L)'
;MEESRPSIQLNFYVLGSPPDCCTTIAVSPSSPISALKVAFAKEYKTAGYGEVIKPTFYKVDRSPNDLSLGEEDRLLGGFGSTVGDFWPEADKINMHHLHVLVRGAVHVPPDATSETDIQTVGEPEDVSEVATNIAKLRIDFLSGLSEDSSSEAAQPAIFRAQQATNNYILNGRPAGLTGPPIVLYHPVFGNFLRNLKSLEPLSAKLYEDTAHYLQTSQDLYPDESSRRQGREDSSRHLLGPLLGDLLLKVRESGAEPDGVFTGDNGAWCIIMEMKNEIGSGASDPSIQAAQSYTRAWKGLPGFTDRCCCPSILIAIAGPWMSVLGAIFLDRPVIQPLTGFLWVGHNPSVPSNLDDLARVFYGISQAREELKNYYAALPDPREVLASFFPYLTEYVDPTGRTIKFQYKKHANRIGRPSGKKELVFFARTLENPPKKIVVKFATRYHSDAHRLLAEEGLAPELLYDGTMYPKDQPGPEHFMVVMEYVNGGDLGQSSVHPPPLCVSQDVERAIQLLHAKDLVFGDLRMPNIMLEKDKTGLVIGAKLIDFEWCGKHHVERYPLSMNQVTLTWAPGMRPGQPLDKDHDIKMFHRLRLL
;
A
#
# COMPACT_ATOMS: atom_id res chain seq x y z
N MET A 1 -53.92 4.42 16.02
CA MET A 1 -53.35 4.24 17.37
C MET A 1 -52.44 3.04 17.30
N GLU A 2 -51.16 3.29 17.05
CA GLU A 2 -50.12 2.26 17.08
C GLU A 2 -49.82 2.01 18.56
N GLU A 3 -50.15 0.83 19.07
CA GLU A 3 -49.82 0.44 20.44
C GLU A 3 -48.29 0.52 20.61
N SER A 4 -47.83 1.37 21.53
CA SER A 4 -46.41 1.50 21.83
C SER A 4 -45.89 0.17 22.36
N ARG A 5 -45.04 -0.51 21.59
CA ARG A 5 -44.36 -1.73 22.04
C ARG A 5 -43.62 -1.44 23.35
N PRO A 6 -43.70 -2.31 24.37
CA PRO A 6 -43.02 -2.08 25.64
C PRO A 6 -41.51 -1.95 25.41
N SER A 7 -40.94 -0.85 25.92
CA SER A 7 -39.51 -0.55 25.87
C SER A 7 -38.88 -0.75 27.24
N ILE A 8 -37.83 -1.56 27.32
CA ILE A 8 -36.97 -1.71 28.50
C ILE A 8 -35.89 -0.63 28.44
N GLN A 9 -35.55 -0.01 29.57
CA GLN A 9 -34.37 0.84 29.70
C GLN A 9 -33.25 0.09 30.43
N LEU A 10 -32.09 -0.01 29.79
CA LEU A 10 -30.91 -0.70 30.33
C LEU A 10 -29.75 0.29 30.48
N ASN A 11 -29.03 0.19 31.60
CA ASN A 11 -27.90 1.06 31.95
C ASN A 11 -26.59 0.31 31.64
N PHE A 12 -25.73 0.94 30.85
CA PHE A 12 -24.46 0.40 30.39
C PHE A 12 -23.30 1.17 30.98
N TYR A 13 -22.23 0.46 31.34
CA TYR A 13 -20.99 1.06 31.78
C TYR A 13 -19.79 0.32 31.17
N VAL A 14 -18.80 1.08 30.70
CA VAL A 14 -17.56 0.54 30.15
C VAL A 14 -16.48 0.53 31.22
N LEU A 15 -15.93 -0.64 31.51
CA LEU A 15 -14.88 -0.82 32.50
C LEU A 15 -13.67 0.06 32.18
N GLY A 16 -13.26 0.88 33.15
CA GLY A 16 -12.15 1.82 33.01
C GLY A 16 -12.55 3.22 32.52
N SER A 17 -13.84 3.48 32.26
CA SER A 17 -14.34 4.85 32.01
C SER A 17 -14.55 5.62 33.32
N PRO A 18 -14.60 6.96 33.31
CA PRO A 18 -15.03 7.73 34.49
C PRO A 18 -16.41 7.24 35.01
N PRO A 19 -16.69 7.29 36.33
CA PRO A 19 -17.96 6.83 36.92
C PRO A 19 -19.21 7.46 36.31
N ASP A 20 -19.06 8.66 35.76
CA ASP A 20 -20.13 9.48 35.22
C ASP A 20 -20.52 9.07 33.78
N CYS A 21 -19.75 8.18 33.14
CA CYS A 21 -19.94 7.71 31.75
C CYS A 21 -20.92 6.53 31.64
N CYS A 22 -22.08 6.60 32.30
CA CYS A 22 -23.14 5.61 32.18
C CYS A 22 -24.07 5.95 30.99
N THR A 23 -24.38 4.97 30.15
CA THR A 23 -25.26 5.15 28.98
C THR A 23 -26.55 4.36 29.16
N THR A 24 -27.70 5.03 29.13
CA THR A 24 -29.01 4.38 29.22
C THR A 24 -29.62 4.20 27.83
N ILE A 25 -30.07 2.99 27.51
CA ILE A 25 -30.61 2.64 26.18
C ILE A 25 -32.01 2.06 26.34
N ALA A 26 -32.98 2.64 25.62
CA ALA A 26 -34.32 2.09 25.48
C ALA A 26 -34.37 1.06 24.33
N VAL A 27 -34.82 -0.16 24.61
CA VAL A 27 -34.84 -1.28 23.66
C VAL A 27 -36.07 -2.17 23.87
N SER A 28 -36.62 -2.74 22.79
CA SER A 28 -37.73 -3.70 22.93
C SER A 28 -37.21 -5.05 23.41
N PRO A 29 -37.94 -5.79 24.30
CA PRO A 29 -37.57 -7.15 24.70
C PRO A 29 -37.35 -8.10 23.51
N SER A 30 -38.10 -7.90 22.42
CA SER A 30 -37.98 -8.70 21.19
C SER A 30 -36.73 -8.41 20.35
N SER A 31 -35.93 -7.40 20.72
CA SER A 31 -34.77 -6.99 19.93
C SER A 31 -33.63 -8.02 20.06
N PRO A 32 -32.93 -8.36 18.97
CA PRO A 32 -31.73 -9.18 19.04
C PRO A 32 -30.63 -8.52 19.89
N ILE A 33 -29.83 -9.31 20.60
CA ILE A 33 -28.67 -8.79 21.35
C ILE A 33 -27.66 -8.08 20.43
N SER A 34 -27.55 -8.49 19.17
CA SER A 34 -26.73 -7.79 18.17
C SER A 34 -27.22 -6.35 17.94
N ALA A 35 -28.53 -6.13 17.88
CA ALA A 35 -29.12 -4.80 17.72
C ALA A 35 -28.88 -3.92 18.97
N LEU A 36 -28.97 -4.49 20.17
CA LEU A 36 -28.63 -3.80 21.42
C LEU A 36 -27.16 -3.34 21.45
N LYS A 37 -26.23 -4.19 20.98
CA LYS A 37 -24.79 -3.85 20.89
C LYS A 37 -24.53 -2.70 19.89
N VAL A 38 -25.24 -2.69 18.76
CA VAL A 38 -25.15 -1.58 17.79
C VAL A 38 -25.72 -0.29 18.36
N ALA A 39 -26.87 -0.35 19.05
CA ALA A 39 -27.47 0.80 19.71
C ALA A 39 -26.52 1.40 20.75
N PHE A 40 -25.87 0.56 21.55
CA PHE A 40 -24.85 0.99 22.51
C PHE A 40 -23.67 1.68 21.84
N ALA A 41 -23.06 1.08 20.82
CA ALA A 41 -21.91 1.67 20.15
C ALA A 41 -22.24 3.06 19.56
N LYS A 42 -23.46 3.24 19.05
CA LYS A 42 -23.95 4.52 18.54
C LYS A 42 -24.14 5.55 19.67
N GLU A 43 -24.83 5.17 20.73
CA GLU A 43 -25.17 6.10 21.82
C GLU A 43 -23.93 6.53 22.61
N TYR A 44 -23.05 5.57 22.90
CA TYR A 44 -21.78 5.81 23.59
C TYR A 44 -20.86 6.78 22.81
N LYS A 45 -20.84 6.65 21.48
CA LYS A 45 -20.12 7.57 20.59
C LYS A 45 -20.79 8.94 20.51
N THR A 46 -22.13 8.98 20.50
CA THR A 46 -22.91 10.24 20.44
C THR A 46 -22.76 11.06 21.71
N ALA A 47 -22.63 10.39 22.86
CA ALA A 47 -22.36 11.03 24.16
C ALA A 47 -20.92 11.56 24.31
N GLY A 48 -20.05 11.39 23.30
CA GLY A 48 -18.68 11.90 23.30
C GLY A 48 -17.67 11.03 24.05
N TYR A 49 -18.07 9.84 24.54
CA TYR A 49 -17.19 8.95 25.31
C TYR A 49 -16.18 8.17 24.46
N GLY A 50 -16.26 8.30 23.13
CA GLY A 50 -15.33 7.66 22.18
C GLY A 50 -15.86 6.36 21.59
N GLU A 51 -14.96 5.51 21.10
CA GLU A 51 -15.29 4.24 20.45
C GLU A 51 -14.69 3.05 21.21
N VAL A 52 -15.53 2.07 21.56
CA VAL A 52 -15.09 0.88 22.30
C VAL A 52 -14.61 -0.20 21.32
N ILE A 53 -13.33 -0.54 21.38
CA ILE A 53 -12.67 -1.52 20.51
C ILE A 53 -12.82 -2.92 21.10
N LYS A 54 -13.30 -3.87 20.28
CA LYS A 54 -13.56 -5.29 20.63
C LYS A 54 -14.41 -5.45 21.92
N PRO A 55 -15.60 -4.82 22.01
CA PRO A 55 -16.39 -4.83 23.23
C PRO A 55 -16.98 -6.21 23.53
N THR A 56 -16.82 -6.65 24.78
CA THR A 56 -17.47 -7.83 25.37
C THR A 56 -18.50 -7.36 26.39
N PHE A 57 -19.72 -7.91 26.34
CA PHE A 57 -20.85 -7.41 27.12
C PHE A 57 -21.31 -8.45 28.14
N TYR A 58 -21.53 -8.05 29.38
CA TYR A 58 -21.94 -8.89 30.50
C TYR A 58 -23.23 -8.34 31.12
N LYS A 59 -24.23 -9.20 31.32
CA LYS A 59 -25.43 -8.87 32.09
C LYS A 59 -25.04 -8.84 33.57
N VAL A 60 -25.38 -7.73 34.22
CA VAL A 60 -25.26 -7.54 35.66
C VAL A 60 -26.57 -6.99 36.23
N ASP A 61 -26.71 -6.95 37.55
CA ASP A 61 -27.82 -6.30 38.23
C ASP A 61 -27.34 -5.86 39.62
N ARG A 62 -26.75 -4.66 39.70
CA ARG A 62 -26.05 -4.20 40.91
C ARG A 62 -25.94 -2.68 40.98
N SER A 63 -25.53 -2.17 42.14
CA SER A 63 -25.27 -0.74 42.32
C SER A 63 -24.17 -0.24 41.35
N PRO A 64 -24.29 0.98 40.79
CA PRO A 64 -23.24 1.59 39.97
C PRO A 64 -21.88 1.76 40.67
N ASN A 65 -21.83 1.66 42.00
CA ASN A 65 -20.58 1.71 42.77
C ASN A 65 -19.82 0.38 42.79
N ASP A 66 -20.43 -0.72 42.34
CA ASP A 66 -19.77 -2.02 42.17
C ASP A 66 -19.55 -2.30 40.68
N LEU A 67 -18.32 -2.02 40.22
CA LEU A 67 -17.90 -2.12 38.82
C LEU A 67 -17.00 -3.33 38.57
N SER A 68 -16.95 -4.29 39.50
CA SER A 68 -16.12 -5.48 39.38
C SER A 68 -16.85 -6.59 38.61
N LEU A 69 -16.13 -7.28 37.70
CA LEU A 69 -16.66 -8.50 37.07
C LEU A 69 -16.53 -9.68 38.06
N GLY A 70 -17.64 -10.33 38.35
CA GLY A 70 -17.73 -11.52 39.20
C GLY A 70 -18.01 -12.79 38.41
N GLU A 71 -17.88 -13.95 39.05
CA GLU A 71 -18.14 -15.26 38.41
C GLU A 71 -19.63 -15.46 38.03
N GLU A 72 -20.54 -14.71 38.65
CA GLU A 72 -21.98 -14.77 38.39
C GLU A 72 -22.43 -13.92 37.18
N ASP A 73 -21.52 -13.15 36.57
CA ASP A 73 -21.83 -12.27 35.45
C ASP A 73 -21.99 -13.02 34.13
N ARG A 74 -23.19 -12.92 33.55
CA ARG A 74 -23.54 -13.70 32.37
C ARG A 74 -23.17 -12.96 31.09
N LEU A 75 -22.38 -13.60 30.22
CA LEU A 75 -22.05 -13.04 28.90
C LEU A 75 -23.32 -12.82 28.04
N LEU A 76 -23.47 -11.62 27.49
CA LEU A 76 -24.51 -11.29 26.52
C LEU A 76 -24.08 -11.77 25.13
N GLY A 77 -24.41 -13.03 24.82
CA GLY A 77 -24.13 -13.69 23.55
C GLY A 77 -25.02 -14.91 23.31
N GLY A 78 -24.85 -15.55 22.16
CA GLY A 78 -25.71 -16.66 21.71
C GLY A 78 -26.38 -16.36 20.37
N PHE A 79 -26.38 -17.34 19.47
CA PHE A 79 -27.02 -17.18 18.16
C PHE A 79 -28.54 -17.13 18.34
N GLY A 80 -29.18 -16.05 17.89
CA GLY A 80 -30.63 -15.86 17.98
C GLY A 80 -31.17 -15.33 19.30
N SER A 81 -30.31 -15.01 20.28
CA SER A 81 -30.76 -14.47 21.58
C SER A 81 -31.28 -13.03 21.50
N THR A 82 -32.33 -12.76 22.27
CA THR A 82 -33.04 -11.48 22.37
C THR A 82 -32.83 -10.82 23.72
N VAL A 83 -33.19 -9.53 23.86
CA VAL A 83 -33.12 -8.83 25.15
C VAL A 83 -34.00 -9.51 26.21
N GLY A 84 -35.20 -9.97 25.85
CA GLY A 84 -36.13 -10.65 26.76
C GLY A 84 -35.57 -11.94 27.36
N ASP A 85 -34.65 -12.63 26.69
CA ASP A 85 -34.01 -13.85 27.21
C ASP A 85 -33.10 -13.57 28.43
N PHE A 86 -32.63 -12.33 28.55
CA PHE A 86 -31.76 -11.87 29.62
C PHE A 86 -32.52 -11.05 30.67
N TRP A 87 -33.61 -10.38 30.28
CA TRP A 87 -34.49 -9.63 31.19
C TRP A 87 -35.95 -10.03 30.96
N PRO A 88 -36.37 -11.21 31.47
CA PRO A 88 -37.72 -11.74 31.22
C PRO A 88 -38.82 -10.96 31.95
N GLU A 89 -38.48 -10.26 33.03
CA GLU A 89 -39.42 -9.47 33.85
C GLU A 89 -39.10 -7.97 33.71
N ALA A 90 -39.38 -7.41 32.52
CA ALA A 90 -39.14 -6.02 32.16
C ALA A 90 -39.62 -5.00 33.20
N ASP A 91 -40.76 -5.25 33.81
CA ASP A 91 -41.43 -4.34 34.75
C ASP A 91 -40.81 -4.35 36.16
N LYS A 92 -39.88 -5.27 36.43
CA LYS A 92 -39.19 -5.38 37.73
C LYS A 92 -37.73 -4.92 37.70
N ILE A 93 -37.29 -4.36 36.58
CA ILE A 93 -35.92 -3.86 36.44
C ILE A 93 -35.75 -2.61 37.30
N ASN A 94 -34.78 -2.63 38.21
CA ASN A 94 -34.46 -1.48 39.03
C ASN A 94 -33.67 -0.45 38.21
N MET A 95 -34.31 0.65 37.82
CA MET A 95 -33.69 1.69 36.99
C MET A 95 -32.45 2.36 37.61
N HIS A 96 -32.23 2.21 38.92
CA HIS A 96 -31.04 2.74 39.61
C HIS A 96 -29.85 1.78 39.60
N HIS A 97 -30.00 0.57 39.05
CA HIS A 97 -28.93 -0.41 38.93
C HIS A 97 -28.19 -0.30 37.60
N LEU A 98 -26.95 -0.78 37.60
CA LEU A 98 -26.22 -1.10 36.40
C LEU A 98 -26.72 -2.44 35.86
N HIS A 99 -27.01 -2.48 34.55
CA HIS A 99 -27.61 -3.65 33.90
C HIS A 99 -26.63 -4.36 32.96
N VAL A 100 -25.68 -3.62 32.38
CA VAL A 100 -24.69 -4.17 31.46
C VAL A 100 -23.30 -3.58 31.73
N LEU A 101 -22.33 -4.46 32.01
CA LEU A 101 -20.90 -4.13 32.01
C LEU A 101 -20.28 -4.45 30.65
N VAL A 102 -19.51 -3.51 30.13
CA VAL A 102 -18.82 -3.63 28.84
C VAL A 102 -17.32 -3.62 29.08
N ARG A 103 -16.62 -4.66 28.61
CA ARG A 103 -15.17 -4.77 28.63
C ARG A 103 -14.62 -4.53 27.22
N GLY A 104 -13.79 -3.50 27.05
CA GLY A 104 -13.13 -3.20 25.78
C GLY A 104 -12.20 -2.00 25.96
N ALA A 105 -11.28 -1.80 25.01
CA ALA A 105 -10.42 -0.62 25.03
C ALA A 105 -11.20 0.59 24.51
N VAL A 106 -11.27 1.68 25.27
CA VAL A 106 -11.94 2.92 24.83
C VAL A 106 -10.93 3.78 24.07
N HIS A 107 -11.23 4.08 22.81
CA HIS A 107 -10.53 5.12 22.07
C HIS A 107 -11.27 6.43 22.26
N VAL A 108 -10.81 7.25 23.21
CA VAL A 108 -11.32 8.60 23.47
C VAL A 108 -10.59 9.57 22.52
N PRO A 109 -11.27 10.48 21.81
CA PRO A 109 -10.62 11.65 21.23
C PRO A 109 -9.96 12.44 22.37
N PRO A 110 -8.70 12.86 22.26
CA PRO A 110 -7.96 13.40 23.39
C PRO A 110 -8.60 14.70 23.91
N ASP A 111 -9.12 14.65 25.14
CA ASP A 111 -9.35 15.82 25.98
C ASP A 111 -8.17 16.02 26.92
N ALA A 112 -7.79 17.29 27.05
CA ALA A 112 -6.58 17.78 27.68
C ALA A 112 -6.59 17.60 29.19
N THR A 113 -5.73 16.73 29.72
CA THR A 113 -4.91 16.97 30.92
C THR A 113 -4.11 15.72 31.27
N SER A 114 -2.93 15.57 30.67
CA SER A 114 -1.77 14.98 31.32
C SER A 114 -0.54 15.35 30.50
N GLU A 115 0.32 16.17 31.09
CA GLU A 115 1.66 16.42 30.59
C GLU A 115 2.44 15.09 30.50
N THR A 116 3.34 15.04 29.53
CA THR A 116 4.39 14.02 29.33
C THR A 116 3.92 12.60 28.98
N ASP A 117 3.65 12.38 27.70
CA ASP A 117 4.62 11.71 26.81
C ASP A 117 4.13 11.86 25.38
N ILE A 118 4.70 12.82 24.67
CA ILE A 118 4.73 12.72 23.21
C ILE A 118 5.46 11.39 22.98
N GLN A 119 4.81 10.43 22.32
CA GLN A 119 5.55 9.38 21.64
C GLN A 119 6.45 10.10 20.63
N THR A 120 7.63 10.54 21.08
CA THR A 120 8.79 10.52 20.22
C THR A 120 8.75 9.13 19.64
N VAL A 121 8.73 9.05 18.31
CA VAL A 121 9.13 7.81 17.67
C VAL A 121 10.55 7.60 18.17
N GLY A 122 10.70 6.86 19.27
CA GLY A 122 11.99 6.44 19.75
C GLY A 122 12.73 5.82 18.58
N GLU A 123 14.05 5.85 18.59
CA GLU A 123 14.77 4.91 17.74
C GLU A 123 14.53 3.51 18.32
N PRO A 124 13.75 2.67 17.62
CA PRO A 124 14.23 1.32 17.30
C PRO A 124 14.19 1.13 15.77
N GLU A 125 15.01 0.31 15.11
CA GLU A 125 16.07 -0.64 15.50
C GLU A 125 17.11 -0.70 14.35
N ASP A 126 18.22 -1.37 14.58
CA ASP A 126 19.16 -1.80 13.55
C ASP A 126 18.42 -2.42 12.33
N VAL A 127 18.92 -2.19 11.11
CA VAL A 127 18.38 -2.75 9.86
C VAL A 127 18.20 -4.27 9.96
N SER A 128 19.04 -4.91 10.78
CA SER A 128 19.01 -6.32 11.14
C SER A 128 17.65 -6.80 11.70
N GLU A 129 16.98 -6.00 12.54
CA GLU A 129 15.71 -6.40 13.14
C GLU A 129 14.56 -6.33 12.13
N VAL A 130 14.54 -5.29 11.30
CA VAL A 130 13.58 -5.16 10.19
C VAL A 130 13.75 -6.35 9.24
N ALA A 131 14.98 -6.71 8.91
CA ALA A 131 15.28 -7.84 8.04
C ALA A 131 14.79 -9.18 8.65
N THR A 132 15.07 -9.40 9.93
CA THR A 132 14.66 -10.61 10.66
C THR A 132 13.13 -10.73 10.70
N ASN A 133 12.43 -9.63 10.99
CA ASN A 133 10.98 -9.59 11.04
C ASN A 133 10.35 -9.91 9.67
N ILE A 134 10.93 -9.42 8.57
CA ILE A 134 10.39 -9.69 7.24
C ILE A 134 10.68 -11.14 6.82
N ALA A 135 11.86 -11.68 7.13
CA ALA A 135 12.16 -13.09 6.90
C ALA A 135 11.14 -14.01 7.61
N LYS A 136 10.81 -13.69 8.87
CA LYS A 136 9.75 -14.40 9.61
C LYS A 136 8.40 -14.31 8.92
N LEU A 137 7.98 -13.12 8.48
CA LEU A 137 6.70 -12.94 7.77
C LEU A 137 6.65 -13.73 6.45
N ARG A 138 7.77 -13.82 5.71
CA ARG A 138 7.87 -14.66 4.50
C ARG A 138 7.65 -16.13 4.84
N ILE A 139 8.33 -16.63 5.88
CA ILE A 139 8.18 -18.02 6.33
C ILE A 139 6.74 -18.30 6.74
N ASP A 140 6.13 -17.41 7.54
CA ASP A 140 4.74 -17.54 7.96
C ASP A 140 3.78 -17.57 6.75
N PHE A 141 4.01 -16.69 5.78
CA PHE A 141 3.21 -16.65 4.55
C PHE A 141 3.37 -17.94 3.73
N LEU A 142 4.61 -18.39 3.47
CA LEU A 142 4.89 -19.58 2.66
C LEU A 142 4.38 -20.87 3.32
N SER A 143 4.47 -20.94 4.64
CA SER A 143 3.97 -22.07 5.43
C SER A 143 2.44 -22.11 5.50
N GLY A 144 1.79 -20.94 5.35
CA GLY A 144 0.33 -20.82 5.33
C GLY A 144 -0.32 -21.12 3.97
N LEU A 145 0.46 -21.22 2.89
CA LEU A 145 -0.10 -21.48 1.55
C LEU A 145 -0.87 -22.81 1.52
N SER A 146 -2.05 -22.80 0.89
CA SER A 146 -2.85 -24.00 0.69
C SER A 146 -2.13 -25.00 -0.22
N GLU A 147 -2.51 -26.28 -0.09
CA GLU A 147 -2.04 -27.37 -0.96
C GLU A 147 -2.72 -27.37 -2.34
N ASP A 148 -3.59 -26.40 -2.62
CA ASP A 148 -4.18 -26.18 -3.93
C ASP A 148 -3.08 -25.93 -4.97
N SER A 149 -3.26 -26.44 -6.19
CA SER A 149 -2.43 -26.06 -7.33
C SER A 149 -2.57 -24.57 -7.66
N SER A 150 -1.63 -24.02 -8.43
CA SER A 150 -1.72 -22.62 -8.87
C SER A 150 -3.03 -22.34 -9.64
N SER A 151 -3.51 -23.32 -10.42
CA SER A 151 -4.75 -23.23 -11.18
C SER A 151 -6.01 -23.23 -10.29
N GLU A 152 -6.04 -24.07 -9.25
CA GLU A 152 -7.13 -24.14 -8.28
C GLU A 152 -7.16 -22.88 -7.41
N ALA A 153 -6.01 -22.45 -6.89
CA ALA A 153 -5.89 -21.24 -6.08
C ALA A 153 -6.24 -19.95 -6.87
N ALA A 154 -6.16 -20.00 -8.20
CA ALA A 154 -6.56 -18.91 -9.08
C ALA A 154 -8.05 -18.91 -9.45
N GLN A 155 -8.81 -19.94 -9.06
CA GLN A 155 -10.26 -19.93 -9.24
C GLN A 155 -10.88 -18.78 -8.44
N PRO A 156 -11.87 -18.04 -8.99
CA PRO A 156 -12.38 -16.82 -8.37
C PRO A 156 -12.84 -16.97 -6.92
N ALA A 157 -13.49 -18.09 -6.58
CA ALA A 157 -13.97 -18.35 -5.22
C ALA A 157 -12.81 -18.59 -4.24
N ILE A 158 -11.82 -19.39 -4.63
CA ILE A 158 -10.67 -19.75 -3.81
C ILE A 158 -9.77 -18.52 -3.64
N PHE A 159 -9.45 -17.81 -4.72
CA PHE A 159 -8.67 -16.58 -4.65
C PHE A 159 -9.34 -15.53 -3.75
N ARG A 160 -10.67 -15.33 -3.88
CA ARG A 160 -11.41 -14.41 -3.01
C ARG A 160 -11.31 -14.81 -1.54
N ALA A 161 -11.41 -16.11 -1.23
CA ALA A 161 -11.27 -16.60 0.13
C ALA A 161 -9.84 -16.36 0.65
N GLN A 162 -8.80 -16.65 -0.14
CA GLN A 162 -7.41 -16.39 0.21
C GLN A 162 -7.15 -14.91 0.53
N GLN A 163 -7.67 -13.99 -0.29
CA GLN A 163 -7.50 -12.54 -0.09
C GLN A 163 -8.15 -12.02 1.22
N ALA A 164 -9.01 -12.82 1.87
CA ALA A 164 -9.58 -12.51 3.18
C ALA A 164 -8.81 -13.11 4.37
N THR A 165 -7.73 -13.86 4.11
CA THR A 165 -6.87 -14.48 5.14
C THR A 165 -5.55 -13.72 5.29
N ASN A 166 -4.64 -14.17 6.16
CA ASN A 166 -3.28 -13.61 6.25
C ASN A 166 -2.38 -13.93 5.05
N ASN A 167 -2.79 -14.84 4.16
CA ASN A 167 -2.03 -15.28 2.99
C ASN A 167 -2.44 -14.54 1.70
N TYR A 168 -2.97 -13.33 1.84
CA TYR A 168 -3.31 -12.49 0.70
C TYR A 168 -2.07 -12.06 -0.08
N ILE A 169 -2.25 -11.92 -1.39
CA ILE A 169 -1.27 -11.39 -2.33
C ILE A 169 -1.57 -9.90 -2.58
N LEU A 170 -0.52 -9.10 -2.70
CA LEU A 170 -0.64 -7.67 -3.01
C LEU A 170 -0.67 -7.43 -4.52
N ASN A 171 -1.82 -7.67 -5.14
CA ASN A 171 -2.05 -7.46 -6.59
C ASN A 171 -3.12 -6.40 -6.91
N GLY A 172 -3.53 -5.61 -5.92
CA GLY A 172 -4.58 -4.61 -6.05
C GLY A 172 -6.00 -5.17 -6.13
N ARG A 173 -6.20 -6.46 -5.82
CA ARG A 173 -7.52 -7.10 -5.83
C ARG A 173 -7.83 -7.75 -4.46
N PRO A 174 -8.75 -7.18 -3.66
CA PRO A 174 -9.39 -5.88 -3.81
C PRO A 174 -8.42 -4.69 -3.74
N ALA A 175 -8.88 -3.50 -4.13
CA ALA A 175 -8.05 -2.28 -4.25
C ALA A 175 -7.22 -1.94 -2.99
N GLY A 176 -7.71 -2.31 -1.80
CA GLY A 176 -6.99 -2.13 -0.54
C GLY A 176 -5.74 -3.01 -0.37
N LEU A 177 -5.57 -4.04 -1.20
CA LEU A 177 -4.44 -4.96 -1.19
C LEU A 177 -3.45 -4.63 -2.31
N THR A 178 -3.06 -3.35 -2.35
CA THR A 178 -2.08 -2.83 -3.31
C THR A 178 -0.73 -2.70 -2.61
N GLY A 179 0.30 -3.34 -3.17
CA GLY A 179 1.67 -3.25 -2.66
C GLY A 179 2.40 -1.98 -3.14
N PRO A 180 3.62 -1.74 -2.64
CA PRO A 180 4.43 -0.61 -3.09
C PRO A 180 4.87 -0.80 -4.56
N PRO A 181 5.20 0.28 -5.30
CA PRO A 181 5.59 0.18 -6.71
C PRO A 181 6.82 -0.71 -6.88
N ILE A 182 6.69 -1.78 -7.67
CA ILE A 182 7.76 -2.79 -7.81
C ILE A 182 9.02 -2.22 -8.49
N VAL A 183 8.85 -1.17 -9.30
CA VAL A 183 9.94 -0.41 -9.93
C VAL A 183 10.96 0.15 -8.92
N LEU A 184 10.56 0.36 -7.66
CA LEU A 184 11.47 0.82 -6.61
C LEU A 184 12.41 -0.28 -6.12
N TYR A 185 12.04 -1.54 -6.29
CA TYR A 185 12.73 -2.68 -5.67
C TYR A 185 13.65 -3.45 -6.62
N HIS A 186 13.45 -3.33 -7.93
CA HIS A 186 14.37 -3.90 -8.91
C HIS A 186 14.38 -3.11 -10.22
N PRO A 187 15.56 -2.79 -10.78
CA PRO A 187 15.69 -1.96 -12.00
C PRO A 187 15.03 -2.57 -13.23
N VAL A 188 14.88 -3.90 -13.29
CA VAL A 188 14.29 -4.61 -14.43
C VAL A 188 12.92 -4.05 -14.84
N PHE A 189 12.09 -3.66 -13.87
CA PHE A 189 10.75 -3.15 -14.15
C PHE A 189 10.81 -1.74 -14.72
N GLY A 190 11.71 -0.90 -14.22
CA GLY A 190 11.97 0.43 -14.77
C GLY A 190 12.53 0.36 -16.19
N ASN A 191 13.48 -0.54 -16.44
CA ASN A 191 14.06 -0.79 -17.75
C ASN A 191 13.02 -1.30 -18.75
N PHE A 192 12.19 -2.27 -18.34
CA PHE A 192 11.07 -2.76 -19.15
C PHE A 192 10.15 -1.62 -19.58
N LEU A 193 9.68 -0.80 -18.64
CA LEU A 193 8.78 0.32 -18.93
C LEU A 193 9.44 1.42 -19.78
N ARG A 194 10.76 1.63 -19.64
CA ARG A 194 11.53 2.54 -20.52
C ARG A 194 11.62 1.98 -21.94
N ASN A 195 11.85 0.68 -22.10
CA ASN A 195 11.92 0.04 -23.41
C ASN A 195 10.60 0.17 -24.18
N LEU A 196 9.45 0.12 -23.50
CA LEU A 196 8.14 0.37 -24.11
C LEU A 196 8.01 1.78 -24.69
N LYS A 197 8.65 2.77 -24.07
CA LYS A 197 8.61 4.19 -24.47
C LYS A 197 9.80 4.60 -25.34
N SER A 198 10.73 3.68 -25.62
CA SER A 198 11.95 3.96 -26.39
C SER A 198 11.60 4.29 -27.83
N LEU A 199 12.40 5.15 -28.46
CA LEU A 199 12.33 5.43 -29.89
C LEU A 199 13.49 4.78 -30.65
N GLU A 200 14.37 4.06 -29.95
CA GLU A 200 15.48 3.35 -30.57
C GLU A 200 14.95 2.29 -31.55
N PRO A 201 15.57 2.15 -32.73
CA PRO A 201 15.14 1.19 -33.74
C PRO A 201 15.39 -0.25 -33.27
N LEU A 202 14.41 -1.12 -33.50
CA LEU A 202 14.53 -2.56 -33.26
C LEU A 202 15.02 -3.29 -34.52
N SER A 203 15.44 -4.55 -34.35
CA SER A 203 15.92 -5.35 -35.47
C SER A 203 14.76 -5.75 -36.41
N ALA A 204 15.04 -5.81 -37.72
CA ALA A 204 14.07 -6.28 -38.71
C ALA A 204 13.54 -7.68 -38.37
N LYS A 205 14.43 -8.56 -37.87
CA LYS A 205 14.08 -9.91 -37.46
C LYS A 205 13.03 -9.94 -36.34
N LEU A 206 13.15 -9.06 -35.35
CA LEU A 206 12.16 -8.98 -34.27
C LEU A 206 10.79 -8.53 -34.80
N TYR A 207 10.75 -7.60 -35.75
CA TYR A 207 9.49 -7.22 -36.39
C TYR A 207 8.86 -8.37 -37.18
N GLU A 208 9.66 -9.11 -37.95
CA GLU A 208 9.20 -10.29 -38.69
C GLU A 208 8.63 -11.36 -37.75
N ASP A 209 9.34 -11.67 -36.68
CA ASP A 209 8.91 -12.67 -35.70
C ASP A 209 7.65 -12.23 -34.96
N THR A 210 7.57 -10.95 -34.61
CA THR A 210 6.38 -10.37 -33.98
C THR A 210 5.18 -10.48 -34.93
N ALA A 211 5.33 -10.06 -36.19
CA ALA A 211 4.26 -10.09 -37.19
C ALA A 211 3.75 -11.51 -37.45
N HIS A 212 4.64 -12.49 -37.49
CA HIS A 212 4.27 -13.90 -37.60
C HIS A 212 3.49 -14.37 -36.37
N TYR A 213 3.97 -14.05 -35.16
CA TYR A 213 3.25 -14.40 -33.94
C TYR A 213 1.85 -13.78 -33.86
N LEU A 214 1.64 -12.57 -34.38
CA LEU A 214 0.32 -11.94 -34.37
C LEU A 214 -0.74 -12.81 -35.05
N GLN A 215 -0.40 -13.44 -36.18
CA GLN A 215 -1.30 -14.32 -36.90
C GLN A 215 -1.59 -15.59 -36.09
N THR A 216 -0.55 -16.24 -35.58
CA THR A 216 -0.67 -17.46 -34.76
C THR A 216 -1.45 -17.25 -33.47
N SER A 217 -1.38 -16.04 -32.89
CA SER A 217 -2.11 -15.73 -31.65
C SER A 217 -3.64 -15.84 -31.81
N GLN A 218 -4.14 -15.69 -33.05
CA GLN A 218 -5.57 -15.66 -33.41
C GLN A 218 -6.12 -17.04 -33.80
N ASP A 219 -5.29 -18.07 -33.82
CA ASP A 219 -5.72 -19.43 -34.12
C ASP A 219 -6.71 -19.95 -33.06
N LEU A 220 -7.78 -20.60 -33.52
CA LEU A 220 -8.82 -21.16 -32.68
C LEU A 220 -8.59 -22.65 -32.44
N TYR A 221 -8.78 -23.08 -31.20
CA TYR A 221 -8.60 -24.47 -30.80
C TYR A 221 -9.82 -24.99 -30.03
N PRO A 222 -10.27 -26.23 -30.30
CA PRO A 222 -11.48 -26.78 -29.67
C PRO A 222 -11.30 -27.05 -28.17
N ASP A 223 -10.07 -27.34 -27.73
CA ASP A 223 -9.74 -27.65 -26.35
C ASP A 223 -8.28 -27.32 -26.05
N GLU A 224 -7.90 -27.42 -24.77
CA GLU A 224 -6.55 -27.07 -24.32
C GLU A 224 -5.49 -28.04 -24.83
N SER A 225 -5.80 -29.33 -24.98
CA SER A 225 -4.87 -30.33 -25.52
C SER A 225 -4.57 -30.05 -26.99
N SER A 226 -5.60 -29.76 -27.79
CA SER A 226 -5.50 -29.37 -29.19
C SER A 226 -4.73 -28.06 -29.36
N ARG A 227 -4.95 -27.08 -28.47
CA ARG A 227 -4.12 -25.86 -28.40
C ARG A 227 -2.68 -26.21 -28.09
N ARG A 228 -2.42 -27.02 -27.07
CA ARG A 228 -1.06 -27.40 -26.66
C ARG A 228 -0.33 -28.09 -27.80
N GLN A 229 -0.97 -28.99 -28.54
CA GLN A 229 -0.38 -29.68 -29.68
C GLN A 229 -0.16 -28.73 -30.88
N GLY A 230 -1.19 -27.99 -31.32
CA GLY A 230 -1.08 -27.04 -32.43
C GLY A 230 -0.07 -25.91 -32.15
N ARG A 231 0.08 -25.51 -30.88
CA ARG A 231 1.08 -24.53 -30.44
C ARG A 231 2.45 -25.14 -30.12
N GLU A 232 2.58 -26.42 -29.76
CA GLU A 232 3.88 -27.09 -29.64
C GLU A 232 4.59 -27.18 -31.00
N ASP A 233 3.82 -27.35 -32.08
CA ASP A 233 4.35 -27.37 -33.45
C ASP A 233 4.62 -25.97 -34.04
N SER A 234 3.78 -24.96 -33.75
CA SER A 234 3.87 -23.62 -34.39
C SER A 234 4.20 -22.45 -33.45
N SER A 235 3.63 -22.38 -32.24
CA SER A 235 3.74 -21.19 -31.38
C SER A 235 4.83 -21.26 -30.31
N ARG A 236 5.22 -22.42 -29.76
CA ARG A 236 6.44 -22.56 -28.93
C ARG A 236 7.68 -22.28 -29.77
N HIS A 237 7.63 -22.57 -31.08
CA HIS A 237 8.67 -22.25 -32.04
C HIS A 237 8.77 -20.75 -32.38
N LEU A 238 7.72 -19.95 -32.12
CA LEU A 238 7.68 -18.49 -32.40
C LEU A 238 7.74 -17.64 -31.12
N LEU A 239 7.01 -18.02 -30.08
CA LEU A 239 7.14 -17.44 -28.74
C LEU A 239 8.46 -17.81 -28.09
N GLY A 240 9.03 -18.98 -28.42
CA GLY A 240 10.37 -19.38 -27.98
C GLY A 240 11.36 -18.27 -28.32
N PRO A 241 11.63 -17.97 -29.59
CA PRO A 241 12.57 -16.91 -29.99
C PRO A 241 12.20 -15.52 -29.47
N LEU A 242 10.91 -15.15 -29.45
CA LEU A 242 10.44 -13.86 -28.93
C LEU A 242 10.64 -13.71 -27.40
N LEU A 243 10.65 -14.82 -26.67
CA LEU A 243 10.91 -14.92 -25.24
C LEU A 243 12.33 -15.49 -24.96
N GLY A 244 13.10 -15.69 -26.04
CA GLY A 244 14.50 -16.11 -26.23
C GLY A 244 14.92 -17.58 -25.96
N ASP A 245 14.10 -18.56 -26.33
CA ASP A 245 14.46 -19.99 -26.39
C ASP A 245 14.81 -20.61 -25.03
N LEU A 246 13.78 -20.89 -24.23
CA LEU A 246 13.57 -22.09 -23.39
C LEU A 246 12.49 -21.78 -22.34
N LEU A 247 11.23 -21.85 -22.75
CA LEU A 247 10.15 -22.02 -21.78
C LEU A 247 10.06 -23.49 -21.41
N LEU A 248 10.72 -23.84 -20.30
CA LEU A 248 10.67 -25.15 -19.68
C LEU A 248 9.27 -25.41 -19.11
N LYS A 249 8.80 -26.65 -19.22
CA LYS A 249 7.71 -27.15 -18.36
C LYS A 249 8.35 -27.61 -17.06
N VAL A 250 8.17 -26.83 -16.01
CA VAL A 250 8.70 -27.14 -14.66
C VAL A 250 7.51 -27.26 -13.73
N ARG A 251 7.54 -28.28 -12.86
CA ARG A 251 6.60 -28.43 -11.75
C ARG A 251 7.33 -28.15 -10.45
N GLU A 252 6.83 -27.21 -9.67
CA GLU A 252 7.41 -26.87 -8.37
C GLU A 252 6.31 -26.53 -7.37
N SER A 253 6.28 -27.22 -6.23
CA SER A 253 5.39 -26.92 -5.08
C SER A 253 3.92 -26.59 -5.46
N GLY A 254 3.33 -27.38 -6.36
CA GLY A 254 1.93 -27.20 -6.82
C GLY A 254 1.74 -26.18 -7.95
N ALA A 255 2.81 -25.52 -8.41
CA ALA A 255 2.82 -24.73 -9.63
C ALA A 255 3.30 -25.58 -10.82
N GLU A 256 2.58 -25.51 -11.93
CA GLU A 256 2.97 -26.12 -13.22
C GLU A 256 2.61 -25.14 -14.35
N PRO A 257 3.40 -24.05 -14.51
CA PRO A 257 3.10 -23.04 -15.51
C PRO A 257 3.26 -23.57 -16.93
N ASP A 258 2.52 -22.97 -17.88
CA ASP A 258 2.62 -23.33 -19.30
C ASP A 258 4.02 -23.05 -19.89
N GLY A 259 4.77 -22.13 -19.27
CA GLY A 259 6.18 -21.90 -19.55
C GLY A 259 6.93 -21.19 -18.42
N VAL A 260 8.18 -21.62 -18.18
CA VAL A 260 9.09 -20.97 -17.24
C VAL A 260 10.44 -20.76 -17.90
N PHE A 261 11.03 -19.58 -17.73
CA PHE A 261 12.46 -19.36 -17.97
C PHE A 261 13.20 -19.30 -16.63
N THR A 262 14.20 -20.16 -16.47
CA THR A 262 15.03 -20.22 -15.27
C THR A 262 16.42 -19.64 -15.53
N GLY A 263 16.96 -18.91 -14.55
CA GLY A 263 18.39 -18.60 -14.52
C GLY A 263 19.24 -19.85 -14.30
N ASP A 264 20.56 -19.72 -14.46
CA ASP A 264 21.50 -20.85 -14.39
C ASP A 264 21.50 -21.53 -12.99
N ASN A 265 21.05 -20.82 -11.96
CA ASN A 265 20.89 -21.32 -10.59
C ASN A 265 19.47 -21.80 -10.25
N GLY A 266 18.58 -21.92 -11.24
CA GLY A 266 17.19 -22.39 -11.07
C GLY A 266 16.19 -21.30 -10.67
N ALA A 267 16.59 -20.03 -10.53
CA ALA A 267 15.68 -18.93 -10.23
C ALA A 267 14.65 -18.69 -11.35
N TRP A 268 13.36 -18.60 -11.04
CA TRP A 268 12.32 -18.37 -12.03
C TRP A 268 12.27 -16.89 -12.43
N CYS A 269 12.85 -16.55 -13.59
CA CYS A 269 12.91 -15.17 -14.08
C CYS A 269 11.65 -14.80 -14.87
N ILE A 270 11.10 -15.73 -15.67
CA ILE A 270 9.83 -15.56 -16.39
C ILE A 270 8.89 -16.70 -16.05
N ILE A 271 7.62 -16.37 -15.81
CA ILE A 271 6.53 -17.33 -15.57
C ILE A 271 5.38 -17.00 -16.50
N MET A 272 4.92 -17.96 -17.29
CA MET A 272 3.87 -17.78 -18.26
C MET A 272 2.71 -18.73 -17.99
N GLU A 273 1.50 -18.19 -17.99
CA GLU A 273 0.24 -18.94 -17.93
C GLU A 273 -0.64 -18.57 -19.11
N MET A 274 -1.28 -19.56 -19.71
CA MET A 274 -2.03 -19.41 -20.95
C MET A 274 -3.38 -20.12 -20.89
N LYS A 275 -4.42 -19.42 -21.36
CA LYS A 275 -5.76 -19.95 -21.60
C LYS A 275 -6.11 -19.88 -23.08
N ASN A 276 -7.07 -20.69 -23.51
CA ASN A 276 -7.52 -20.72 -24.91
C ASN A 276 -8.11 -19.37 -25.32
N GLU A 277 -8.95 -18.80 -24.47
CA GLU A 277 -9.65 -17.53 -24.63
C GLU A 277 -9.95 -16.87 -23.28
N ILE A 278 -10.33 -15.59 -23.30
CA ILE A 278 -10.87 -14.93 -22.11
C ILE A 278 -12.14 -15.65 -21.67
N GLY A 279 -12.20 -16.03 -20.39
CA GLY A 279 -13.32 -16.79 -19.83
C GLY A 279 -13.28 -18.29 -20.11
N SER A 280 -12.26 -18.78 -20.85
CA SER A 280 -12.00 -20.22 -20.96
C SER A 280 -11.22 -20.74 -19.74
N GLY A 281 -11.50 -21.96 -19.33
CA GLY A 281 -10.95 -22.56 -18.12
C GLY A 281 -11.63 -22.07 -16.83
N ALA A 282 -11.13 -22.52 -15.68
CA ALA A 282 -11.69 -22.18 -14.37
C ALA A 282 -11.01 -20.98 -13.68
N SER A 283 -9.96 -20.42 -14.29
CA SER A 283 -9.06 -19.44 -13.66
C SER A 283 -8.62 -18.33 -14.62
N ASP A 284 -8.38 -17.14 -14.05
CA ASP A 284 -7.77 -15.99 -14.72
C ASP A 284 -6.25 -16.24 -14.87
N PRO A 285 -5.66 -16.14 -16.09
CA PRO A 285 -4.24 -16.44 -16.30
C PRO A 285 -3.31 -15.50 -15.55
N SER A 286 -3.69 -14.24 -15.30
CA SER A 286 -2.88 -13.30 -14.52
C SER A 286 -2.84 -13.67 -13.04
N ILE A 287 -3.96 -14.14 -12.50
CA ILE A 287 -4.04 -14.64 -11.12
C ILE A 287 -3.30 -15.98 -11.02
N GLN A 288 -3.46 -16.87 -12.00
CA GLN A 288 -2.73 -18.13 -12.04
C GLN A 288 -1.21 -17.88 -12.08
N ALA A 289 -0.73 -16.91 -12.86
CA ALA A 289 0.69 -16.60 -12.93
C ALA A 289 1.21 -16.06 -11.59
N ALA A 290 0.43 -15.23 -10.90
CA ALA A 290 0.74 -14.76 -9.55
C ALA A 290 0.78 -15.92 -8.52
N GLN A 291 -0.13 -16.90 -8.63
CA GLN A 291 -0.14 -18.08 -7.78
C GLN A 291 1.04 -19.01 -8.06
N SER A 292 1.42 -19.17 -9.33
CA SER A 292 2.59 -19.91 -9.77
C SER A 292 3.88 -19.29 -9.25
N TYR A 293 4.03 -17.97 -9.39
CA TYR A 293 5.12 -17.20 -8.76
C TYR A 293 5.20 -17.45 -7.26
N THR A 294 4.06 -17.32 -6.57
CA THR A 294 3.99 -17.44 -5.12
C THR A 294 4.43 -18.82 -4.63
N ARG A 295 4.04 -19.88 -5.35
CA ARG A 295 4.39 -21.28 -5.03
C ARG A 295 5.81 -21.65 -5.44
N ALA A 296 6.32 -21.12 -6.54
CA ALA A 296 7.67 -21.38 -6.99
C ALA A 296 8.70 -21.06 -5.90
N TRP A 297 8.56 -19.91 -5.24
CA TRP A 297 9.47 -19.50 -4.16
C TRP A 297 9.24 -20.24 -2.83
N LYS A 298 8.16 -21.02 -2.68
CA LYS A 298 8.02 -22.03 -1.60
C LYS A 298 8.98 -23.19 -1.84
N GLY A 299 9.13 -23.60 -3.09
CA GLY A 299 9.91 -24.76 -3.51
C GLY A 299 11.37 -24.50 -3.89
N LEU A 300 11.76 -23.23 -4.03
CA LEU A 300 13.12 -22.81 -4.38
C LEU A 300 13.83 -22.18 -3.16
N PRO A 301 14.37 -23.01 -2.24
CA PRO A 301 15.03 -22.52 -1.04
C PRO A 301 16.29 -21.73 -1.38
N GLY A 302 16.59 -20.73 -0.55
CA GLY A 302 17.83 -19.96 -0.64
C GLY A 302 17.77 -18.69 -1.49
N PHE A 303 16.66 -18.38 -2.17
CA PHE A 303 16.49 -17.09 -2.86
C PHE A 303 15.75 -16.06 -2.01
N THR A 304 14.71 -16.49 -1.32
CA THR A 304 13.83 -15.66 -0.48
C THR A 304 14.53 -15.06 0.73
N ASP A 305 15.78 -15.44 1.04
CA ASP A 305 16.56 -14.83 2.12
C ASP A 305 17.64 -13.87 1.60
N ARG A 306 17.86 -13.84 0.28
CA ARG A 306 18.93 -13.06 -0.39
C ARG A 306 18.40 -11.87 -1.18
N CYS A 307 17.16 -11.95 -1.64
CA CYS A 307 16.60 -10.94 -2.52
C CYS A 307 15.09 -10.78 -2.38
N CYS A 308 14.53 -9.87 -3.19
CA CYS A 308 13.09 -9.69 -3.38
C CYS A 308 12.51 -10.58 -4.50
N CYS A 309 13.23 -11.60 -4.96
CA CYS A 309 12.77 -12.57 -5.96
C CYS A 309 12.07 -11.97 -7.20
N PRO A 310 12.67 -11.00 -7.92
CA PRO A 310 12.01 -10.34 -9.04
C PRO A 310 11.75 -11.29 -10.23
N SER A 311 10.50 -11.32 -10.73
CA SER A 311 10.12 -12.09 -11.93
C SER A 311 9.23 -11.27 -12.86
N ILE A 312 9.30 -11.56 -14.17
CA ILE A 312 8.29 -11.16 -15.15
C ILE A 312 7.23 -12.26 -15.26
N LEU A 313 5.96 -11.88 -15.18
CA LEU A 313 4.83 -12.79 -15.37
C LEU A 313 4.13 -12.46 -16.70
N ILE A 314 3.76 -13.48 -17.45
CA ILE A 314 3.08 -13.33 -18.74
C ILE A 314 1.74 -14.08 -18.65
N ALA A 315 0.65 -13.36 -18.86
CA ALA A 315 -0.70 -13.92 -18.87
C ALA A 315 -1.26 -13.85 -20.29
N ILE A 316 -1.61 -14.99 -20.87
CA ILE A 316 -2.16 -15.10 -22.23
C ILE A 316 -3.56 -15.70 -22.18
N ALA A 317 -4.48 -15.16 -22.95
CA ALA A 317 -5.81 -15.73 -23.21
C ALA A 317 -6.16 -15.50 -24.69
N GLY A 318 -5.97 -16.52 -25.53
CA GLY A 318 -6.11 -16.38 -26.98
C GLY A 318 -5.15 -15.30 -27.53
N PRO A 319 -5.64 -14.28 -28.25
CA PRO A 319 -4.85 -13.16 -28.75
C PRO A 319 -4.62 -12.04 -27.72
N TRP A 320 -5.05 -12.21 -26.47
CA TRP A 320 -4.88 -11.23 -25.40
C TRP A 320 -3.67 -11.56 -24.54
N MET A 321 -2.77 -10.59 -24.32
CA MET A 321 -1.57 -10.77 -23.52
C MET A 321 -1.39 -9.63 -22.51
N SER A 322 -1.00 -9.94 -21.28
CA SER A 322 -0.58 -8.96 -20.29
C SER A 322 0.76 -9.36 -19.68
N VAL A 323 1.64 -8.38 -19.51
CA VAL A 323 2.90 -8.53 -18.79
C VAL A 323 2.74 -7.91 -17.39
N LEU A 324 3.10 -8.68 -16.37
CA LEU A 324 3.15 -8.25 -14.98
C LEU A 324 4.57 -8.38 -14.44
N GLY A 325 4.88 -7.63 -13.40
CA GLY A 325 6.08 -7.83 -12.61
C GLY A 325 5.72 -8.32 -11.22
N ALA A 326 6.58 -9.14 -10.64
CA ALA A 326 6.40 -9.70 -9.31
C ALA A 326 7.67 -9.54 -8.48
N ILE A 327 7.50 -9.20 -7.21
CA ILE A 327 8.54 -9.26 -6.17
C ILE A 327 7.95 -9.92 -4.92
N PHE A 328 8.81 -10.43 -4.06
CA PHE A 328 8.47 -10.98 -2.76
C PHE A 328 9.05 -10.03 -1.71
N LEU A 329 8.22 -9.33 -0.95
CA LEU A 329 8.64 -8.56 0.24
C LEU A 329 8.33 -9.36 1.48
N ASP A 330 7.52 -8.90 2.43
CA ASP A 330 6.96 -9.79 3.46
C ASP A 330 5.96 -10.80 2.87
N ARG A 331 5.44 -10.49 1.68
CA ARG A 331 4.51 -11.29 0.88
C ARG A 331 4.69 -10.96 -0.61
N PRO A 332 4.10 -11.73 -1.53
CA PRO A 332 4.13 -11.42 -2.95
C PRO A 332 3.44 -10.09 -3.27
N VAL A 333 4.11 -9.25 -4.05
CA VAL A 333 3.61 -8.01 -4.66
C VAL A 333 3.65 -8.18 -6.17
N ILE A 334 2.48 -8.07 -6.81
CA ILE A 334 2.34 -8.25 -8.26
C ILE A 334 1.68 -7.02 -8.85
N GLN A 335 2.25 -6.47 -9.91
CA GLN A 335 1.71 -5.29 -10.58
C GLN A 335 1.69 -5.47 -12.09
N PRO A 336 0.62 -5.06 -12.78
CA PRO A 336 0.62 -5.03 -14.24
C PRO A 336 1.65 -4.00 -14.73
N LEU A 337 2.51 -4.43 -15.66
CA LEU A 337 3.40 -3.54 -16.41
C LEU A 337 2.75 -3.09 -17.72
N THR A 338 1.82 -3.90 -18.24
CA THR A 338 0.95 -3.57 -19.37
C THR A 338 -0.51 -3.88 -19.03
N GLY A 339 -1.45 -3.27 -19.76
CA GLY A 339 -2.82 -3.78 -19.83
C GLY A 339 -2.89 -5.13 -20.57
N PHE A 340 -4.10 -5.63 -20.79
CA PHE A 340 -4.33 -6.70 -21.77
C PHE A 340 -4.22 -6.11 -23.18
N LEU A 341 -3.09 -6.38 -23.82
CA LEU A 341 -2.78 -6.01 -25.18
C LEU A 341 -3.47 -6.98 -26.14
N TRP A 342 -4.02 -6.44 -27.21
CA TRP A 342 -4.40 -7.23 -28.38
C TRP A 342 -3.12 -7.53 -29.19
N VAL A 343 -2.70 -8.80 -29.17
CA VAL A 343 -1.51 -9.29 -29.88
C VAL A 343 -1.90 -10.02 -31.16
N GLY A 344 -2.99 -9.61 -31.79
CA GLY A 344 -3.45 -10.13 -33.08
C GLY A 344 -3.23 -9.16 -34.23
N HIS A 345 -3.29 -9.67 -35.46
CA HIS A 345 -3.29 -8.84 -36.64
C HIS A 345 -4.69 -8.26 -36.90
N ASN A 346 -4.78 -6.94 -37.03
CA ASN A 346 -6.00 -6.24 -37.45
C ASN A 346 -5.68 -5.37 -38.68
N PRO A 347 -6.08 -5.79 -39.90
CA PRO A 347 -5.76 -5.06 -41.13
C PRO A 347 -6.54 -3.74 -41.26
N SER A 348 -7.54 -3.49 -40.41
CA SER A 348 -8.43 -2.32 -40.48
C SER A 348 -7.94 -1.10 -39.69
N VAL A 349 -6.84 -1.24 -38.93
CA VAL A 349 -6.27 -0.15 -38.11
C VAL A 349 -4.77 -0.03 -38.36
N PRO A 350 -4.15 1.14 -38.08
CA PRO A 350 -2.70 1.27 -38.12
C PRO A 350 -2.05 0.16 -37.30
N SER A 351 -1.01 -0.45 -37.86
CA SER A 351 -0.30 -1.53 -37.21
C SER A 351 0.35 -1.04 -35.91
N ASN A 352 0.06 -1.72 -34.80
CA ASN A 352 0.75 -1.57 -33.53
C ASN A 352 1.97 -2.50 -33.44
N LEU A 353 2.53 -2.92 -34.58
CA LEU A 353 3.65 -3.86 -34.64
C LEU A 353 4.86 -3.35 -33.87
N ASP A 354 5.13 -2.04 -33.92
CA ASP A 354 6.24 -1.46 -33.15
C ASP A 354 6.02 -1.57 -31.64
N ASP A 355 4.84 -1.19 -31.16
CA ASP A 355 4.49 -1.30 -29.73
C ASP A 355 4.59 -2.75 -29.24
N LEU A 356 4.07 -3.70 -30.02
CA LEU A 356 4.12 -5.13 -29.68
C LEU A 356 5.54 -5.70 -29.75
N ALA A 357 6.33 -5.31 -30.76
CA ALA A 357 7.73 -5.70 -30.85
C ALA A 357 8.54 -5.16 -29.67
N ARG A 358 8.25 -3.93 -29.20
CA ARG A 358 8.86 -3.35 -27.99
C ARG A 358 8.50 -4.12 -26.72
N VAL A 359 7.31 -4.67 -26.63
CA VAL A 359 6.92 -5.55 -25.52
C VAL A 359 7.79 -6.82 -25.52
N PHE A 360 7.90 -7.52 -26.65
CA PHE A 360 8.75 -8.72 -26.74
C PHE A 360 10.23 -8.41 -26.52
N TYR A 361 10.73 -7.31 -27.09
CA TYR A 361 12.07 -6.80 -26.80
C TYR A 361 12.26 -6.56 -25.30
N GLY A 362 11.32 -5.87 -24.66
CA GLY A 362 11.34 -5.60 -23.23
C GLY A 362 11.39 -6.88 -22.41
N ILE A 363 10.62 -7.91 -22.76
CA ILE A 363 10.65 -9.22 -22.09
C ILE A 363 12.02 -9.86 -22.26
N SER A 364 12.58 -9.86 -23.47
CA SER A 364 13.91 -10.41 -23.77
C SER A 364 15.01 -9.70 -22.97
N GLN A 365 14.99 -8.37 -22.89
CA GLN A 365 15.95 -7.61 -22.06
C GLN A 365 15.77 -7.91 -20.58
N ALA A 366 14.53 -7.89 -20.08
CA ALA A 366 14.23 -8.17 -18.68
C ALA A 366 14.72 -9.56 -18.25
N ARG A 367 14.63 -10.53 -19.16
CA ARG A 367 15.14 -11.87 -18.95
C ARG A 367 16.66 -11.93 -18.77
N GLU A 368 17.41 -11.31 -19.66
CA GLU A 368 18.88 -11.27 -19.56
C GLU A 368 19.31 -10.53 -18.29
N GLU A 369 18.64 -9.42 -17.97
CA GLU A 369 18.85 -8.67 -16.73
C GLU A 369 18.62 -9.54 -15.48
N LEU A 370 17.50 -10.28 -15.43
CA LEU A 370 17.20 -11.17 -14.31
C LEU A 370 18.16 -12.35 -14.24
N LYS A 371 18.50 -12.97 -15.37
CA LYS A 371 19.49 -14.06 -15.43
C LYS A 371 20.82 -13.61 -14.82
N ASN A 372 21.33 -12.46 -15.25
CA ASN A 372 22.56 -11.88 -14.74
C ASN A 372 22.47 -11.51 -13.26
N TYR A 373 21.35 -10.92 -12.85
CA TYR A 373 21.09 -10.57 -11.45
C TYR A 373 21.14 -11.81 -10.54
N TYR A 374 20.43 -12.88 -10.91
CA TYR A 374 20.40 -14.10 -10.12
C TYR A 374 21.76 -14.81 -10.09
N ALA A 375 22.51 -14.80 -11.19
CA ALA A 375 23.87 -15.33 -11.23
C ALA A 375 24.85 -14.57 -10.33
N ALA A 376 24.60 -13.27 -10.12
CA ALA A 376 25.45 -12.38 -9.32
C ALA A 376 25.01 -12.23 -7.86
N LEU A 377 24.02 -13.00 -7.38
CA LEU A 377 23.54 -12.87 -6.00
C LEU A 377 24.69 -13.13 -5.00
N PRO A 378 24.86 -12.29 -3.96
CA PRO A 378 25.88 -12.47 -2.93
C PRO A 378 25.62 -13.73 -2.08
N ASP A 379 26.65 -14.28 -1.42
CA ASP A 379 26.43 -15.40 -0.48
C ASP A 379 25.45 -14.94 0.62
N PRO A 380 24.42 -15.72 0.96
CA PRO A 380 23.48 -15.36 2.03
C PRO A 380 24.15 -15.11 3.39
N ARG A 381 25.37 -15.60 3.61
CA ARG A 381 26.18 -15.33 4.80
C ARG A 381 26.85 -13.95 4.79
N GLU A 382 26.91 -13.29 3.64
CA GLU A 382 27.60 -12.01 3.44
C GLU A 382 26.63 -10.82 3.43
N VAL A 383 25.40 -11.00 2.95
CA VAL A 383 24.41 -9.91 2.80
C VAL A 383 23.00 -10.39 3.15
N LEU A 384 22.38 -9.78 4.16
CA LEU A 384 20.94 -9.91 4.40
C LEU A 384 20.16 -9.28 3.25
N ALA A 385 19.09 -9.94 2.76
CA ALA A 385 18.22 -9.34 1.74
C ALA A 385 17.81 -7.91 2.15
N SER A 386 18.02 -6.96 1.25
CA SER A 386 17.44 -5.62 1.42
C SER A 386 15.97 -5.67 1.07
N PHE A 387 15.14 -5.23 2.02
CA PHE A 387 13.69 -5.08 1.84
C PHE A 387 13.29 -3.63 1.52
N PHE A 388 14.30 -2.82 1.20
CA PHE A 388 14.16 -1.43 0.81
C PHE A 388 14.32 -1.28 -0.71
N PRO A 389 13.95 -0.12 -1.26
CA PRO A 389 14.26 0.22 -2.63
C PRO A 389 15.75 0.02 -2.99
N TYR A 390 16.04 -0.26 -4.25
CA TYR A 390 17.39 -0.62 -4.68
C TYR A 390 18.34 0.58 -4.77
N LEU A 391 17.81 1.80 -4.90
CA LEU A 391 18.61 3.03 -4.97
C LEU A 391 19.16 3.37 -3.59
N THR A 392 20.50 3.44 -3.49
CA THR A 392 21.23 3.65 -2.22
C THR A 392 22.28 4.75 -2.33
N GLU A 393 22.21 5.55 -3.39
CA GLU A 393 23.10 6.68 -3.61
C GLU A 393 22.43 7.78 -4.43
N TYR A 394 22.92 9.01 -4.29
CA TYR A 394 22.53 10.16 -5.09
C TYR A 394 23.75 11.05 -5.36
N VAL A 395 23.63 12.00 -6.27
CA VAL A 395 24.70 12.98 -6.57
C VAL A 395 24.35 14.31 -5.91
N ASP A 396 25.25 14.84 -5.06
CA ASP A 396 25.07 16.13 -4.41
C ASP A 396 25.23 17.31 -5.40
N PRO A 397 24.88 18.55 -5.03
CA PRO A 397 25.03 19.72 -5.90
C PRO A 397 26.47 19.99 -6.37
N THR A 398 27.49 19.40 -5.73
CA THR A 398 28.90 19.53 -6.11
C THR A 398 29.35 18.45 -7.10
N GLY A 399 28.46 17.52 -7.47
CA GLY A 399 28.76 16.40 -8.35
C GLY A 399 29.35 15.18 -7.63
N ARG A 400 29.34 15.14 -6.29
CA ARG A 400 29.86 14.01 -5.51
C ARG A 400 28.78 12.97 -5.28
N THR A 401 29.11 11.71 -5.47
CA THR A 401 28.22 10.58 -5.14
C THR A 401 28.15 10.37 -3.63
N ILE A 402 26.96 10.53 -3.06
CA ILE A 402 26.64 10.29 -1.65
C ILE A 402 25.93 8.96 -1.54
N LYS A 403 26.57 8.01 -0.86
CA LYS A 403 25.96 6.72 -0.53
C LYS A 403 25.21 6.79 0.79
N PHE A 404 24.12 6.04 0.91
CA PHE A 404 23.32 5.97 2.11
C PHE A 404 22.78 4.56 2.38
N GLN A 405 22.33 4.34 3.60
CA GLN A 405 21.66 3.10 4.01
C GLN A 405 20.29 3.43 4.59
N TYR A 406 19.26 2.75 4.08
CA TYR A 406 17.91 2.79 4.65
C TYR A 406 17.90 2.24 6.08
N LYS A 407 17.04 2.80 6.92
CA LYS A 407 16.83 2.37 8.31
C LYS A 407 15.43 1.83 8.53
N LYS A 408 14.40 2.60 8.16
CA LYS A 408 13.00 2.19 8.29
C LYS A 408 12.07 3.00 7.39
N HIS A 409 10.85 2.53 7.23
CA HIS A 409 9.75 3.31 6.64
C HIS A 409 9.31 4.41 7.60
N ALA A 410 8.90 5.56 7.05
CA ALA A 410 8.42 6.68 7.88
C ALA A 410 7.03 6.44 8.51
N ASN A 411 6.17 5.62 7.89
CA ASN A 411 4.74 5.52 8.23
C ASN A 411 4.32 4.24 8.97
N ARG A 412 5.26 3.46 9.52
CA ARG A 412 4.94 2.11 10.02
C ARG A 412 4.45 2.10 11.47
N ILE A 413 3.19 2.52 11.68
CA ILE A 413 2.42 2.13 12.86
C ILE A 413 1.36 1.11 12.42
N GLY A 414 1.65 -0.18 12.62
CA GLY A 414 0.61 -1.19 12.86
C GLY A 414 -0.05 -1.94 11.70
N ARG A 415 0.42 -1.89 10.44
CA ARG A 415 0.00 -2.86 9.40
C ARG A 415 1.15 -3.42 8.57
N PRO A 416 1.17 -4.73 8.29
CA PRO A 416 1.95 -5.30 7.18
C PRO A 416 1.50 -4.63 5.87
N SER A 417 2.49 -4.14 5.11
CA SER A 417 2.45 -3.62 3.74
C SER A 417 1.06 -3.50 3.09
N GLY A 418 0.53 -2.27 3.00
CA GLY A 418 -0.74 -2.03 2.30
C GLY A 418 -1.17 -0.59 2.02
N LYS A 419 -0.44 0.44 2.50
CA LYS A 419 -0.73 1.84 2.10
C LYS A 419 0.55 2.68 1.97
N LYS A 420 0.87 3.05 0.72
CA LYS A 420 1.76 4.14 0.27
C LYS A 420 2.96 4.46 1.18
N GLU A 421 3.84 3.49 1.36
CA GLU A 421 5.12 3.71 2.02
C GLU A 421 6.19 4.12 0.99
N LEU A 422 6.12 5.37 0.53
CA LEU A 422 7.10 5.94 -0.42
C LEU A 422 8.14 6.83 0.27
N VAL A 423 8.15 6.88 1.60
CA VAL A 423 9.03 7.72 2.41
C VAL A 423 9.80 6.85 3.39
N PHE A 424 11.12 7.01 3.38
CA PHE A 424 12.07 6.18 4.10
C PHE A 424 13.06 7.03 4.88
N PHE A 425 13.34 6.66 6.11
CA PHE A 425 14.46 7.21 6.86
C PHE A 425 15.74 6.48 6.49
N ALA A 426 16.80 7.24 6.25
CA ALA A 426 18.12 6.70 5.91
C ALA A 426 19.23 7.50 6.61
N ARG A 427 20.45 6.96 6.58
CA ARG A 427 21.66 7.68 7.00
C ARG A 427 22.70 7.63 5.89
N THR A 428 23.37 8.76 5.61
CA THR A 428 24.52 8.76 4.69
C THR A 428 25.67 7.95 5.28
N LEU A 429 26.52 7.41 4.41
CA LEU A 429 27.71 6.65 4.78
C LEU A 429 28.96 7.53 4.95
N GLU A 430 28.80 8.84 4.85
CA GLU A 430 29.84 9.83 5.13
C GLU A 430 30.17 9.87 6.63
N ASN A 431 31.29 10.53 6.97
CA ASN A 431 31.71 10.69 8.36
C ASN A 431 31.81 12.19 8.71
N PRO A 432 30.96 12.73 9.60
CA PRO A 432 29.90 12.02 10.35
C PRO A 432 28.68 11.67 9.47
N PRO A 433 27.95 10.58 9.80
CA PRO A 433 26.75 10.20 9.06
C PRO A 433 25.62 11.21 9.27
N LYS A 434 24.93 11.57 8.19
CA LYS A 434 23.79 12.50 8.23
C LYS A 434 22.47 11.74 8.16
N LYS A 435 21.49 12.13 8.99
CA LYS A 435 20.12 11.61 8.89
C LYS A 435 19.43 12.29 7.70
N ILE A 436 18.80 11.48 6.86
CA ILE A 436 18.11 11.96 5.65
C ILE A 436 16.75 11.26 5.50
N VAL A 437 15.87 11.88 4.73
CA VAL A 437 14.62 11.30 4.27
C VAL A 437 14.72 11.05 2.77
N VAL A 438 14.44 9.84 2.35
CA VAL A 438 14.35 9.45 0.93
C VAL A 438 12.89 9.26 0.59
N LYS A 439 12.38 10.05 -0.35
CA LYS A 439 11.00 10.02 -0.83
C LYS A 439 10.97 9.64 -2.31
N PHE A 440 10.05 8.75 -2.68
CA PHE A 440 9.73 8.46 -4.07
C PHE A 440 8.40 9.11 -4.43
N ALA A 441 8.39 9.92 -5.48
CA ALA A 441 7.21 10.67 -5.90
C ALA A 441 7.00 10.52 -7.41
N THR A 442 5.76 10.63 -7.88
CA THR A 442 5.46 10.64 -9.32
C THR A 442 5.40 12.05 -9.91
N ARG A 443 5.32 13.06 -9.04
CA ARG A 443 5.39 14.50 -9.34
C ARG A 443 6.02 15.20 -8.16
N TYR A 444 6.83 16.21 -8.38
CA TYR A 444 7.46 16.97 -7.28
C TYR A 444 7.83 18.38 -7.73
N HIS A 445 7.55 19.39 -6.90
CA HIS A 445 7.85 20.78 -7.22
C HIS A 445 9.11 21.29 -6.49
N SER A 446 10.28 20.91 -7.00
CA SER A 446 11.57 21.16 -6.35
C SER A 446 11.90 22.64 -6.14
N ASP A 447 11.49 23.53 -7.04
CA ASP A 447 11.75 24.97 -6.91
C ASP A 447 10.95 25.61 -5.77
N ALA A 448 9.75 25.09 -5.48
CA ALA A 448 8.94 25.55 -4.35
C ALA A 448 9.53 25.06 -3.03
N HIS A 449 10.02 23.82 -3.03
CA HIS A 449 10.75 23.27 -1.90
C HIS A 449 11.99 24.10 -1.60
N ARG A 450 12.86 24.36 -2.60
CA ARG A 450 14.07 25.20 -2.43
C ARG A 450 13.73 26.59 -1.91
N LEU A 451 12.71 27.25 -2.48
CA LEU A 451 12.25 28.57 -2.04
C LEU A 451 11.91 28.60 -0.54
N LEU A 452 11.19 27.59 -0.05
CA LEU A 452 10.86 27.52 1.38
C LEU A 452 12.04 27.08 2.24
N ALA A 453 12.89 26.20 1.73
CA ALA A 453 14.08 25.74 2.44
C ALA A 453 15.09 26.88 2.70
N GLU A 454 15.28 27.78 1.73
CA GLU A 454 16.12 28.98 1.86
C GLU A 454 15.68 29.89 3.02
N GLU A 455 14.38 29.90 3.32
CA GLU A 455 13.78 30.69 4.40
C GLU A 455 13.60 29.89 5.70
N GLY A 456 14.06 28.64 5.76
CA GLY A 456 13.93 27.74 6.92
C GLY A 456 12.53 27.14 7.12
N LEU A 457 11.63 27.28 6.14
CA LEU A 457 10.22 26.88 6.20
C LEU A 457 9.93 25.53 5.51
N ALA A 458 10.98 24.89 4.98
CA ALA A 458 10.99 23.51 4.53
C ALA A 458 12.35 22.88 4.91
N PRO A 459 12.46 21.54 4.94
CA PRO A 459 13.75 20.88 5.11
C PRO A 459 14.69 21.23 3.96
N GLU A 460 16.00 21.09 4.15
CA GLU A 460 16.94 21.23 3.02
C GLU A 460 16.67 20.15 1.95
N LEU A 461 16.57 20.56 0.68
CA LEU A 461 16.47 19.63 -0.45
C LEU A 461 17.87 19.20 -0.91
N LEU A 462 18.24 17.96 -0.57
CA LEU A 462 19.58 17.41 -0.82
C LEU A 462 19.74 16.80 -2.21
N TYR A 463 18.66 16.28 -2.80
CA TYR A 463 18.66 15.72 -4.15
C TYR A 463 17.28 15.83 -4.82
N ASP A 464 17.31 16.16 -6.10
CA ASP A 464 16.15 16.30 -6.98
C ASP A 464 16.28 15.39 -8.20
N GLY A 465 15.68 14.21 -8.11
CA GLY A 465 15.68 13.22 -9.20
C GLY A 465 14.90 13.65 -10.44
N THR A 466 14.07 14.69 -10.38
CA THR A 466 13.33 15.17 -11.56
C THR A 466 14.26 15.73 -12.64
N MET A 467 15.46 16.16 -12.24
CA MET A 467 16.51 16.67 -13.14
C MET A 467 17.35 15.56 -13.79
N TYR A 468 17.22 14.31 -13.32
CA TYR A 468 18.03 13.16 -13.75
C TYR A 468 17.16 11.97 -14.15
N PRO A 469 16.33 12.08 -15.21
CA PRO A 469 15.31 11.08 -15.56
C PRO A 469 15.87 9.69 -15.90
N LYS A 470 17.16 9.59 -16.25
CA LYS A 470 17.83 8.33 -16.57
C LYS A 470 18.20 7.50 -15.33
N ASP A 471 18.41 8.16 -14.19
CA ASP A 471 18.86 7.53 -12.94
C ASP A 471 17.69 7.14 -12.02
N GLN A 472 16.47 7.19 -12.56
CA GLN A 472 15.24 6.98 -11.81
C GLN A 472 14.78 5.52 -11.82
N PRO A 473 14.08 5.07 -10.76
CA PRO A 473 13.63 3.68 -10.62
C PRO A 473 12.64 3.25 -11.71
N GLY A 474 11.93 4.19 -12.31
CA GLY A 474 11.09 3.96 -13.48
C GLY A 474 10.72 5.27 -14.17
N PRO A 475 10.03 5.22 -15.32
CA PRO A 475 9.72 6.42 -16.10
C PRO A 475 8.77 7.42 -15.43
N GLU A 476 8.14 7.03 -14.31
CA GLU A 476 7.11 7.82 -13.63
C GLU A 476 7.40 8.02 -12.15
N HIS A 477 8.56 7.60 -11.65
CA HIS A 477 8.90 7.70 -10.23
C HIS A 477 10.26 8.38 -10.09
N PHE A 478 10.33 9.41 -9.27
CA PHE A 478 11.54 10.18 -9.01
C PHE A 478 11.96 10.03 -7.55
N MET A 479 13.26 9.91 -7.31
CA MET A 479 13.83 9.95 -5.97
C MET A 479 14.10 11.40 -5.56
N VAL A 480 13.63 11.76 -4.37
CA VAL A 480 13.89 13.04 -3.71
C VAL A 480 14.57 12.73 -2.39
N VAL A 481 15.69 13.39 -2.10
CA VAL A 481 16.38 13.27 -0.81
C VAL A 481 16.34 14.62 -0.12
N MET A 482 15.93 14.65 1.13
CA MET A 482 15.82 15.86 1.93
C MET A 482 16.35 15.65 3.35
N GLU A 483 16.60 16.75 4.04
CA GLU A 483 17.00 16.75 5.45
C GLU A 483 15.96 16.05 6.32
N TYR A 484 16.43 15.32 7.33
CA TYR A 484 15.58 14.82 8.40
C TYR A 484 15.23 15.93 9.39
N VAL A 485 13.94 16.25 9.51
CA VAL A 485 13.45 17.17 10.55
C VAL A 485 13.26 16.41 11.86
N ASN A 486 13.94 16.86 12.91
CA ASN A 486 13.80 16.27 14.24
C ASN A 486 12.52 16.75 14.94
N GLY A 487 11.41 16.08 14.63
CA GLY A 487 10.09 16.38 15.20
C GLY A 487 9.02 15.41 14.72
N GLY A 488 7.79 15.59 15.21
CA GLY A 488 6.60 14.90 14.71
C GLY A 488 5.79 15.83 13.82
N ASP A 489 4.92 15.27 12.97
CA ASP A 489 3.96 16.07 12.23
C ASP A 489 2.85 16.61 13.15
N LEU A 490 2.20 17.70 12.73
CA LEU A 490 1.15 18.35 13.49
C LEU A 490 -0.02 17.40 13.80
N GLY A 491 -0.29 16.40 12.96
CA GLY A 491 -1.37 15.43 13.16
C GLY A 491 -1.11 14.42 14.28
N GLN A 492 0.15 14.25 14.68
CA GLN A 492 0.57 13.43 15.82
C GLN A 492 0.78 14.26 17.10
N SER A 493 0.69 15.58 17.00
CA SER A 493 0.85 16.48 18.14
C SER A 493 -0.40 16.47 19.03
N SER A 494 -0.19 16.38 20.34
CA SER A 494 -1.25 16.62 21.34
C SER A 494 -1.43 18.10 21.66
N VAL A 495 -0.57 18.98 21.15
CA VAL A 495 -0.59 20.41 21.44
C VAL A 495 -1.63 21.10 20.56
N HIS A 496 -2.79 21.40 21.15
CA HIS A 496 -3.88 22.14 20.53
C HIS A 496 -4.36 23.29 21.43
N PRO A 497 -4.44 24.54 20.92
CA PRO A 497 -3.95 24.97 19.60
C PRO A 497 -2.43 24.87 19.49
N PRO A 498 -1.87 24.74 18.27
CA PRO A 498 -0.43 24.75 18.10
C PRO A 498 0.17 26.10 18.50
N PRO A 499 1.45 26.14 18.91
CA PRO A 499 2.12 27.40 19.27
C PRO A 499 2.07 28.43 18.15
N LEU A 500 2.05 29.71 18.52
CA LEU A 500 1.95 30.82 17.56
C LEU A 500 3.07 30.81 16.49
N CYS A 501 4.27 30.33 16.82
CA CYS A 501 5.36 30.20 15.84
C CYS A 501 4.99 29.25 14.69
N VAL A 502 4.27 28.16 14.97
CA VAL A 502 3.82 27.18 13.96
C VAL A 502 2.90 27.84 12.95
N SER A 503 1.93 28.63 13.42
CA SER A 503 1.00 29.29 12.52
C SER A 503 1.65 30.42 11.72
N GLN A 504 2.55 31.19 12.35
CA GLN A 504 3.32 32.23 11.68
C GLN A 504 4.22 31.67 10.57
N ASP A 505 4.90 30.55 10.83
CA ASP A 505 5.75 29.89 9.83
C ASP A 505 4.94 29.34 8.65
N VAL A 506 3.82 28.67 8.93
CA VAL A 506 2.93 28.14 7.88
C VAL A 506 2.32 29.28 7.06
N GLU A 507 1.87 30.36 7.71
CA GLU A 507 1.34 31.53 7.00
C GLU A 507 2.41 32.18 6.11
N ARG A 508 3.62 32.39 6.63
CA ARG A 508 4.75 32.94 5.86
C ARG A 508 5.11 32.04 4.69
N ALA A 509 5.10 30.73 4.86
CA ALA A 509 5.38 29.77 3.78
C ALA A 509 4.35 29.90 2.64
N ILE A 510 3.06 29.99 2.98
CA ILE A 510 1.98 30.19 2.01
C ILE A 510 2.16 31.53 1.28
N GLN A 511 2.43 32.61 2.02
CA GLN A 511 2.64 33.95 1.45
C GLN A 511 3.81 33.99 0.45
N LEU A 512 4.94 33.34 0.79
CA LEU A 512 6.11 33.24 -0.09
C LEU A 512 5.81 32.49 -1.39
N LEU A 513 5.11 31.36 -1.31
CA LEU A 513 4.66 30.62 -2.49
C LEU A 513 3.72 31.46 -3.34
N HIS A 514 2.72 32.09 -2.72
CA HIS A 514 1.71 32.90 -3.41
C HIS A 514 2.33 34.11 -4.09
N ALA A 515 3.37 34.72 -3.52
CA ALA A 515 4.13 35.82 -4.13
C ALA A 515 4.86 35.40 -5.43
N LYS A 516 5.07 34.10 -5.65
CA LYS A 516 5.64 33.52 -6.88
C LYS A 516 4.61 32.85 -7.78
N ASP A 517 3.32 33.12 -7.55
CA ASP A 517 2.20 32.45 -8.22
C ASP A 517 2.15 30.93 -8.02
N LEU A 518 2.74 30.44 -6.94
CA LEU A 518 2.69 29.02 -6.56
C LEU A 518 1.61 28.81 -5.49
N VAL A 519 0.97 27.64 -5.54
CA VAL A 519 -0.03 27.15 -4.58
C VAL A 519 0.56 25.88 -3.96
N PHE A 520 0.52 25.74 -2.64
CA PHE A 520 1.01 24.52 -1.97
C PHE A 520 0.09 23.33 -2.28
N GLY A 521 -1.22 23.56 -2.24
CA GLY A 521 -2.25 22.67 -2.76
C GLY A 521 -2.62 21.52 -1.82
N ASP A 522 -1.70 21.03 -0.99
CA ASP A 522 -1.93 19.91 -0.05
C ASP A 522 -1.74 20.30 1.41
N LEU A 523 -2.21 21.48 1.81
CA LEU A 523 -2.04 21.95 3.19
C LEU A 523 -2.90 21.13 4.18
N ARG A 524 -2.24 20.24 4.93
CA ARG A 524 -2.86 19.32 5.91
C ARG A 524 -1.91 19.08 7.09
N MET A 525 -2.44 18.66 8.24
CA MET A 525 -1.63 18.41 9.45
C MET A 525 -0.43 17.48 9.22
N PRO A 526 -0.55 16.36 8.47
CA PRO A 526 0.60 15.47 8.23
C PRO A 526 1.70 16.08 7.36
N ASN A 527 1.42 17.18 6.66
CA ASN A 527 2.36 17.87 5.79
C ASN A 527 3.03 19.08 6.47
N ILE A 528 2.76 19.29 7.77
CA ILE A 528 3.35 20.32 8.63
C ILE A 528 4.18 19.61 9.69
N MET A 529 5.51 19.67 9.56
CA MET A 529 6.44 19.13 10.55
C MET A 529 6.74 20.17 11.62
N LEU A 530 6.66 19.76 12.88
CA LEU A 530 7.02 20.62 14.01
C LEU A 530 8.53 20.59 14.21
N GLU A 531 9.18 21.74 14.17
CA GLU A 531 10.59 21.87 14.49
C GLU A 531 10.76 22.01 16.00
N LYS A 532 11.61 21.18 16.59
CA LYS A 532 11.88 21.17 18.03
C LYS A 532 13.34 21.49 18.33
N ASP A 533 13.56 22.25 19.39
CA ASP A 533 14.91 22.46 19.91
C ASP A 533 15.43 21.22 20.67
N LYS A 534 16.64 21.34 21.23
CA LYS A 534 17.28 20.25 22.01
C LYS A 534 16.52 19.89 23.30
N THR A 535 15.66 20.78 23.79
CA THR A 535 14.83 20.57 24.98
C THR A 535 13.48 19.92 24.64
N GLY A 536 13.17 19.79 23.34
CA GLY A 536 11.90 19.25 22.85
C GLY A 536 10.81 20.31 22.70
N LEU A 537 11.11 21.59 22.94
CA LEU A 537 10.19 22.71 22.76
C LEU A 537 9.97 22.94 21.26
N VAL A 538 8.70 23.10 20.86
CA VAL A 538 8.34 23.45 19.49
C VAL A 538 8.75 24.90 19.24
N ILE A 539 9.67 25.11 18.32
CA ILE A 539 10.23 26.44 17.97
C ILE A 539 9.76 26.95 16.61
N GLY A 540 9.16 26.10 15.79
CA GLY A 540 8.65 26.49 14.47
C GLY A 540 8.01 25.33 13.73
N ALA A 541 7.76 25.54 12.44
CA ALA A 541 7.21 24.52 11.56
C ALA A 541 7.78 24.55 10.14
N LYS A 542 7.81 23.38 9.50
CA LYS A 542 8.29 23.20 8.12
C LYS A 542 7.24 22.45 7.29
N LEU A 543 7.05 22.87 6.04
CA LEU A 543 6.26 22.14 5.05
C LEU A 543 7.11 21.06 4.36
N ILE A 544 6.57 19.86 4.16
CA ILE A 544 7.37 18.70 3.68
C ILE A 544 6.85 18.01 2.41
N ASP A 545 5.59 18.22 2.01
CA ASP A 545 4.99 17.51 0.87
C ASP A 545 4.66 18.45 -0.31
N PHE A 546 5.57 18.49 -1.29
CA PHE A 546 5.48 19.36 -2.46
C PHE A 546 4.96 18.65 -3.73
N GLU A 547 4.32 17.48 -3.60
CA GLU A 547 3.82 16.74 -4.77
C GLU A 547 2.65 17.43 -5.50
N TRP A 548 1.83 18.19 -4.76
CA TRP A 548 0.65 18.88 -5.31
C TRP A 548 0.92 20.35 -5.61
N CYS A 549 2.10 20.85 -5.23
CA CYS A 549 2.47 22.23 -5.43
C CYS A 549 2.60 22.54 -6.94
N GLY A 550 2.14 23.73 -7.33
CA GLY A 550 2.16 24.15 -8.72
C GLY A 550 1.67 25.58 -8.90
N LYS A 551 1.68 26.06 -10.13
CA LYS A 551 1.29 27.43 -10.48
C LYS A 551 -0.23 27.62 -10.42
N HIS A 552 -0.61 28.74 -9.85
CA HIS A 552 -1.99 29.17 -9.68
C HIS A 552 -2.76 29.18 -11.01
N HIS A 553 -3.92 28.53 -11.03
CA HIS A 553 -4.81 28.35 -12.17
C HIS A 553 -4.20 27.64 -13.41
N VAL A 554 -3.01 27.05 -13.29
CA VAL A 554 -2.35 26.31 -14.37
C VAL A 554 -2.32 24.82 -14.04
N GLU A 555 -1.64 24.45 -12.96
CA GLU A 555 -1.60 23.08 -12.46
C GLU A 555 -2.94 22.71 -11.82
N ARG A 556 -3.20 21.40 -11.76
CA ARG A 556 -4.47 20.84 -11.32
C ARG A 556 -4.28 19.85 -10.19
N TYR A 557 -5.27 19.78 -9.32
CA TYR A 557 -5.36 18.75 -8.29
C TYR A 557 -5.33 17.35 -8.92
N PRO A 558 -4.68 16.37 -8.26
CA PRO A 558 -4.59 15.04 -8.80
C PRO A 558 -5.96 14.39 -8.94
N LEU A 559 -6.13 13.59 -10.00
CA LEU A 559 -7.38 12.87 -10.24
C LEU A 559 -7.70 11.84 -9.16
N SER A 560 -6.67 11.38 -8.44
CA SER A 560 -6.76 10.42 -7.33
C SER A 560 -7.02 11.08 -5.96
N MET A 561 -7.32 12.38 -5.94
CA MET A 561 -7.64 13.13 -4.72
C MET A 561 -8.81 12.47 -3.96
N ASN A 562 -8.57 12.12 -2.69
CA ASN A 562 -9.56 11.46 -1.85
C ASN A 562 -10.61 12.46 -1.36
N GLN A 563 -11.81 12.41 -1.92
CA GLN A 563 -12.94 13.25 -1.52
C GLN A 563 -13.87 12.62 -0.48
N VAL A 564 -13.63 11.35 -0.11
CA VAL A 564 -14.58 10.58 0.70
C VAL A 564 -14.23 10.65 2.18
N THR A 565 -12.96 10.50 2.53
CA THR A 565 -12.53 10.48 3.95
C THR A 565 -11.90 11.79 4.42
N LEU A 566 -11.64 12.73 3.50
CA LEU A 566 -11.02 14.02 3.80
C LEU A 566 -11.94 15.16 3.41
N THR A 567 -12.02 16.17 4.27
CA THR A 567 -12.88 17.34 4.04
C THR A 567 -12.04 18.49 3.50
N TRP A 568 -12.11 18.71 2.19
CA TRP A 568 -11.38 19.78 1.50
C TRP A 568 -12.12 21.12 1.49
N ALA A 569 -11.41 22.21 1.22
CA ALA A 569 -12.02 23.53 1.05
C ALA A 569 -12.98 23.54 -0.16
N PRO A 570 -14.05 24.37 -0.15
CA PRO A 570 -14.93 24.50 -1.30
C PRO A 570 -14.15 24.88 -2.56
N GLY A 571 -14.35 24.11 -3.64
CA GLY A 571 -13.64 24.28 -4.93
C GLY A 571 -12.54 23.25 -5.18
N MET A 572 -11.97 22.65 -4.14
CA MET A 572 -10.93 21.62 -4.26
C MET A 572 -11.53 20.28 -4.73
N ARG A 573 -11.33 19.95 -6.01
CA ARG A 573 -11.82 18.70 -6.62
C ARG A 573 -10.80 18.08 -7.57
N PRO A 574 -10.85 16.75 -7.81
CA PRO A 574 -10.04 16.08 -8.81
C PRO A 574 -10.02 16.84 -10.14
N GLY A 575 -8.83 17.14 -10.64
CA GLY A 575 -8.63 17.80 -11.94
C GLY A 575 -8.99 19.29 -11.99
N GLN A 576 -9.47 19.90 -10.90
CA GLN A 576 -9.68 21.34 -10.86
C GLN A 576 -8.35 22.10 -10.74
N PRO A 577 -8.27 23.34 -11.27
CA PRO A 577 -7.07 24.16 -11.14
C PRO A 577 -6.72 24.42 -9.66
N LEU A 578 -5.42 24.51 -9.37
CA LEU A 578 -4.93 24.98 -8.09
C LEU A 578 -5.30 26.45 -7.90
N ASP A 579 -5.74 26.80 -6.68
CA ASP A 579 -6.17 28.15 -6.33
C ASP A 579 -5.50 28.57 -5.02
N LYS A 580 -4.94 29.79 -4.99
CA LYS A 580 -4.31 30.37 -3.78
C LYS A 580 -5.32 30.44 -2.64
N ASP A 581 -6.59 30.74 -2.95
CA ASP A 581 -7.67 30.77 -1.97
C ASP A 581 -7.88 29.42 -1.27
N HIS A 582 -7.53 28.31 -1.92
CA HIS A 582 -7.65 26.98 -1.31
C HIS A 582 -6.63 26.80 -0.17
N ASP A 583 -5.39 27.28 -0.31
CA ASP A 583 -4.40 27.22 0.78
C ASP A 583 -4.87 28.04 1.98
N ILE A 584 -5.39 29.25 1.76
CA ILE A 584 -5.92 30.13 2.82
C ILE A 584 -7.10 29.47 3.55
N LYS A 585 -8.04 28.89 2.80
CA LYS A 585 -9.19 28.17 3.40
C LYS A 585 -8.75 26.94 4.18
N MET A 586 -7.74 26.20 3.70
CA MET A 586 -7.18 25.07 4.42
C MET A 586 -6.43 25.53 5.68
N PHE A 587 -5.69 26.63 5.62
CA PHE A 587 -4.99 27.22 6.75
C PHE A 587 -5.96 27.57 7.90
N HIS A 588 -7.06 28.26 7.58
CA HIS A 588 -8.10 28.56 8.57
C HIS A 588 -8.76 27.29 9.14
N ARG A 589 -8.97 26.26 8.32
CA ARG A 589 -9.56 24.99 8.76
C ARG A 589 -8.69 24.24 9.75
N LEU A 590 -7.37 24.38 9.65
CA LEU A 590 -6.42 23.78 10.58
C LEU A 590 -6.40 24.48 11.94
N ARG A 591 -7.20 25.54 12.15
CA ARG A 591 -7.23 26.35 13.38
C ARG A 591 -5.84 26.82 13.81
N LEU A 592 -5.06 27.22 12.81
CA LEU A 592 -3.77 27.88 13.01
C LEU A 592 -3.94 29.38 13.35
N LEU A 593 -5.18 29.88 13.42
CA LEU A 593 -5.54 31.22 13.86
C LEU A 593 -6.64 31.16 14.93
#